data_AF-A0A9X5YYP2-F1
#
_entry.id   AF-A0A9X5YYP2-F1
#
_cell.length_a   1.000
_cell.length_b   1.000
_cell.length_c   1.000
_cell.angle_alpha   90.00
_cell.angle_beta   90.00
_cell.angle_gamma   90.00
#
_symmetry.space_group_name_H-M   'P 1'
#
loop_
_entity.id
_entity.type
_entity.pdbx_description
1 polymer ?
#
loop_
_entity_poly.entity_id
_entity_poly.type
_entity_poly.pdbx_seq_one_letter_code
_entity_poly.pdbx_strand_id
1 'polypeptide(L)'
;MPWKPDRALMLGLAVLACAVGIGLLANVTLAGYFGLSALLVSGARGPRRTAAIGGLAVVMAVLSGIWDHRLGQSQHLAAVGLVVAQSAVAVWIAVHRSLRESELRHRESELRQVRAVADVAQRALLPEVPTTIEGAALAARYLSAAEEASIGGDLYEVVATKHTIRVIIGDVRGKGLPAVRLASVVLGAFREAAVTWLEPEQVAAACAQAVNRQADAEDFVTALLLDIHPDGRLSLCSAGHHPPMHLSRRPPDGAEVMGGKKERAGEEVRLKSPSPPLGLAERFTPTAGHWAVGDRLLLFTDGLIEARSPGGEFFPLQDHLDVLLDGTLEESLDRLTERVTRHAGGHLRDDLAMLLIERRPLASEPTVPRQLSAADNDGPHAGSHVADPGAEPPAVATPAASGDPVHIRGIGPGASGWRRLRAGRSHRSSS
;
A
#
# COMPACT_ATOMS: atom_id res chain seq x y z
N MET A 1 12.88 28.92 11.62
CA MET A 1 11.79 29.33 12.54
C MET A 1 10.63 29.88 11.72
N PRO A 2 9.44 29.24 11.72
CA PRO A 2 8.28 29.80 11.03
C PRO A 2 7.89 31.11 11.70
N TRP A 3 7.90 32.18 10.93
CA TRP A 3 7.53 33.52 11.40
C TRP A 3 6.05 33.51 11.78
N LYS A 4 5.73 33.62 13.08
CA LYS A 4 4.34 33.71 13.55
C LYS A 4 3.65 34.87 12.82
N PRO A 5 2.50 34.65 12.17
CA PRO A 5 1.92 35.60 11.24
C PRO A 5 1.74 36.99 11.87
N ASP A 6 1.40 37.10 13.16
CA ASP A 6 1.18 38.38 13.88
C ASP A 6 2.40 39.29 13.99
N ARG A 7 3.60 38.72 13.90
CA ARG A 7 4.84 39.49 13.96
C ARG A 7 5.08 40.33 12.71
N ALA A 8 4.63 39.88 11.53
CA ALA A 8 4.82 40.63 10.30
C ALA A 8 3.97 41.90 10.23
N LEU A 9 2.74 41.82 10.77
CA LEU A 9 1.85 42.98 10.83
C LEU A 9 2.34 43.98 11.88
N MET A 10 2.81 43.49 13.04
CA MET A 10 3.46 44.31 14.06
C MET A 10 4.74 44.97 13.53
N LEU A 11 5.57 44.24 12.77
CA LEU A 11 6.79 44.79 12.17
C LEU A 11 6.47 45.87 11.14
N GLY A 12 5.50 45.64 10.26
CA GLY A 12 5.06 46.64 9.28
C GLY A 12 4.56 47.93 9.94
N LEU A 13 3.74 47.80 10.99
CA LEU A 13 3.28 48.93 11.80
C LEU A 13 4.42 49.63 12.54
N ALA A 14 5.37 48.87 13.11
CA ALA A 14 6.53 49.42 13.81
C ALA A 14 7.45 50.19 12.85
N VAL A 15 7.69 49.68 11.64
CA VAL A 15 8.47 50.36 10.59
C VAL A 15 7.80 51.66 10.17
N LEU A 16 6.48 51.65 9.99
CA LEU A 16 5.71 52.86 9.71
C LEU A 16 5.81 53.87 10.86
N ALA A 17 5.60 53.43 12.10
CA ALA A 17 5.67 54.28 13.28
C ALA A 17 7.08 54.88 13.51
N CYS A 18 8.14 54.09 13.32
CA CYS A 18 9.52 54.56 13.39
C CYS A 18 9.83 55.58 12.29
N ALA A 19 9.43 55.31 11.04
CA ALA A 19 9.67 56.23 9.93
C ALA A 19 8.96 57.57 10.15
N VAL A 20 7.72 57.54 10.67
CA VAL A 20 6.98 58.74 11.07
C VAL A 20 7.74 59.44 12.20
N GLY A 21 8.02 58.75 13.32
CA GLY A 21 8.66 59.34 14.50
C GLY A 21 10.03 59.99 14.21
N ILE A 22 10.86 59.38 13.35
CA ILE A 22 12.13 59.97 12.94
C ILE A 22 11.90 61.23 12.10
N GLY A 23 10.92 61.24 11.20
CA GLY A 23 10.55 62.42 10.43
C GLY A 23 10.17 63.59 11.35
N LEU A 24 9.38 63.32 12.40
CA LEU A 24 8.92 64.31 13.38
C LEU A 24 10.07 64.89 14.23
N LEU A 25 11.00 64.04 14.67
CA LEU A 25 12.08 64.42 15.59
C LEU A 25 13.28 65.06 14.89
N ALA A 26 13.59 64.62 13.65
CA ALA A 26 14.78 65.03 12.94
C ALA A 26 14.53 66.14 11.89
N ASN A 27 13.27 66.50 11.61
CA ASN A 27 12.89 67.46 10.57
C ASN A 27 13.45 67.07 9.17
N VAL A 28 13.52 65.77 8.90
CA VAL A 28 13.99 65.19 7.63
C VAL A 28 12.81 64.58 6.87
N THR A 29 12.71 64.85 5.57
CA THR A 29 11.65 64.32 4.71
C THR A 29 11.82 62.82 4.45
N LEU A 30 11.13 62.00 5.25
CA LEU A 30 11.11 60.53 5.12
C LEU A 30 9.80 59.99 4.53
N ALA A 31 8.89 60.86 4.10
CA ALA A 31 7.55 60.47 3.62
C ALA A 31 7.60 59.40 2.51
N GLY A 32 8.60 59.43 1.63
CA GLY A 32 8.78 58.44 0.56
C GLY A 32 9.09 57.01 1.03
N TYR A 33 9.41 56.80 2.31
CA TYR A 33 9.72 55.49 2.88
C TYR A 33 8.53 54.83 3.58
N PHE A 34 7.41 55.53 3.79
CA PHE A 34 6.26 54.98 4.50
C PHE A 34 5.67 53.73 3.80
N GLY A 35 5.78 53.65 2.47
CA GLY A 35 5.32 52.51 1.68
C GLY A 35 6.10 51.21 1.89
N LEU A 36 7.30 51.25 2.49
CA LEU A 36 8.06 50.05 2.86
C LEU A 36 7.30 49.16 3.86
N SER A 37 6.45 49.75 4.70
CA SER A 37 5.60 49.02 5.64
C SER A 37 4.65 48.05 4.94
N ALA A 38 4.04 48.47 3.82
CA ALA A 38 3.15 47.63 3.02
C ALA A 38 3.92 46.50 2.32
N LEU A 39 5.13 46.78 1.83
CA LEU A 39 6.00 45.77 1.20
C LEU A 39 6.45 44.67 2.18
N LEU A 40 6.76 45.03 3.43
CA LEU A 40 7.08 44.03 4.45
C LEU A 40 5.87 43.15 4.79
N VAL A 41 4.67 43.74 4.80
CA VAL A 41 3.42 43.02 5.12
C VAL A 41 3.00 42.10 3.97
N SER A 42 3.21 42.49 2.70
CA SER A 42 2.87 41.68 1.54
C SER A 42 3.60 40.34 1.50
N GLY A 43 4.81 40.29 2.06
CA GLY A 43 5.62 39.09 2.21
C GLY A 43 5.11 38.08 3.24
N ALA A 44 4.00 38.34 3.95
CA ALA A 44 3.48 37.40 4.94
C ALA A 44 1.95 37.39 5.08
N ARG A 45 1.24 38.39 4.54
CA ARG A 45 -0.20 38.58 4.75
C ARG A 45 -0.98 38.64 3.44
N GLY A 46 -2.26 38.31 3.54
CA GLY A 46 -3.19 38.41 2.43
C GLY A 46 -3.46 39.86 1.98
N PRO A 47 -3.96 40.04 0.76
CA PRO A 47 -4.04 41.34 0.08
C PRO A 47 -4.86 42.40 0.81
N ARG A 48 -5.93 42.00 1.53
CA ARG A 48 -6.77 42.93 2.32
C ARG A 48 -5.98 43.65 3.41
N ARG A 49 -5.11 42.93 4.14
CA ARG A 49 -4.31 43.50 5.23
C ARG A 49 -3.17 44.36 4.71
N THR A 50 -2.56 43.95 3.60
CA THR A 50 -1.54 44.74 2.89
C THR A 50 -2.12 46.05 2.35
N ALA A 51 -3.33 46.01 1.77
CA ALA A 51 -4.03 47.20 1.29
C ALA A 51 -4.37 48.17 2.42
N ALA A 52 -4.79 47.67 3.59
CA ALA A 52 -5.08 48.51 4.76
C ALA A 52 -3.83 49.27 5.24
N ILE A 53 -2.67 48.60 5.31
CA ILE A 53 -1.42 49.23 5.74
C ILE A 53 -0.87 50.18 4.66
N GLY A 54 -0.98 49.81 3.38
CA GLY A 54 -0.65 50.72 2.26
C GLY A 54 -1.52 51.98 2.27
N GLY A 55 -2.83 51.84 2.51
CA GLY A 55 -3.74 52.98 2.66
C GLY A 55 -3.35 53.88 3.83
N LEU A 56 -3.03 53.30 5.00
CA LEU A 56 -2.56 54.06 6.15
C LEU A 56 -1.24 54.80 5.85
N ALA A 57 -0.29 54.15 5.17
CA ALA A 57 0.97 54.76 4.76
C ALA A 57 0.77 55.95 3.82
N VAL A 58 -0.17 55.85 2.87
CA VAL A 58 -0.55 56.96 1.97
C VAL A 58 -1.17 58.11 2.76
N VAL A 59 -2.09 57.84 3.69
CA VAL A 59 -2.69 58.86 4.56
C VAL A 59 -1.61 59.59 5.36
N MET A 60 -0.69 58.86 5.98
CA MET A 60 0.42 59.44 6.74
C MET A 60 1.36 60.25 5.85
N ALA A 61 1.60 59.81 4.61
CA ALA A 61 2.43 60.53 3.65
C ALA A 61 1.81 61.89 3.28
N VAL A 62 0.49 61.97 3.11
CA VAL A 62 -0.22 63.23 2.85
C VAL A 62 -0.19 64.15 4.08
N LEU A 63 -0.44 63.60 5.28
CA LEU A 63 -0.43 64.38 6.53
C LEU A 63 0.94 64.97 6.86
N SER A 64 2.04 64.30 6.48
CA SER A 64 3.41 64.83 6.64
C SER A 64 3.60 66.20 5.98
N GLY A 65 2.89 66.50 4.88
CA GLY A 65 3.01 67.79 4.20
C GLY A 65 2.49 68.97 5.03
N ILE A 66 1.52 68.72 5.92
CA ILE A 66 0.95 69.73 6.83
C ILE A 66 2.00 70.15 7.87
N TRP A 67 2.64 69.15 8.49
CA TRP A 67 3.65 69.39 9.51
C TRP A 67 4.90 70.04 8.93
N ASP A 68 5.41 69.52 7.81
CA ASP A 68 6.66 70.02 7.21
C ASP A 68 6.49 71.39 6.52
N HIS A 69 5.27 71.95 6.49
CA HIS A 69 4.89 73.17 5.75
C HIS A 69 5.26 73.11 4.25
N ARG A 70 5.30 71.90 3.67
CA ARG A 70 5.67 71.64 2.26
C ARG A 70 4.51 71.17 1.38
N LEU A 71 3.28 71.30 1.87
CA LEU A 71 2.08 71.04 1.08
C LEU A 71 2.14 71.73 -0.28
N GLY A 72 1.85 70.97 -1.33
CA GLY A 72 1.83 71.46 -2.71
C GLY A 72 3.19 71.61 -3.38
N GLN A 73 4.32 71.40 -2.67
CA GLN A 73 5.63 71.37 -3.32
C GLN A 73 5.83 70.09 -4.14
N SER A 74 6.54 70.19 -5.26
CA SER A 74 6.81 69.07 -6.18
C SER A 74 7.50 67.88 -5.49
N GLN A 75 8.41 68.16 -4.54
CA GLN A 75 9.09 67.13 -3.75
C GLN A 75 8.12 66.31 -2.88
N HIS A 76 7.12 66.95 -2.28
CA HIS A 76 6.14 66.28 -1.43
C HIS A 76 5.17 65.43 -2.27
N LEU A 77 4.72 65.97 -3.41
CA LEU A 77 3.88 65.23 -4.36
C LEU A 77 4.59 63.99 -4.91
N ALA A 78 5.89 64.10 -5.20
CA ALA A 78 6.70 62.96 -5.64
C ALA A 78 6.82 61.87 -4.55
N ALA A 79 6.97 62.25 -3.27
CA ALA A 79 7.02 61.32 -2.16
C ALA A 79 5.69 60.57 -1.96
N VAL A 80 4.55 61.26 -2.01
CA VAL A 80 3.22 60.62 -1.95
C VAL A 80 3.02 59.67 -3.13
N GLY A 81 3.40 60.08 -4.34
CA GLY A 81 3.35 59.23 -5.54
C GLY A 81 4.17 57.94 -5.40
N LEU A 82 5.37 58.03 -4.81
CA LEU A 82 6.21 56.87 -4.53
C LEU A 82 5.55 55.91 -3.52
N VAL A 83 4.95 56.41 -2.44
CA VAL A 83 4.25 55.59 -1.45
C VAL A 83 3.04 54.89 -2.05
N VAL A 84 2.28 55.57 -2.92
CA VAL A 84 1.18 54.97 -3.68
C VAL A 84 1.69 53.84 -4.57
N ALA A 85 2.76 54.07 -5.33
CA ALA A 85 3.35 53.06 -6.20
C ALA A 85 3.86 51.84 -5.40
N GLN A 86 4.59 52.06 -4.30
CA GLN A 86 5.05 50.99 -3.41
C GLN A 86 3.88 50.18 -2.81
N SER A 87 2.82 50.86 -2.39
CA SER A 87 1.63 50.22 -1.84
C SER A 87 0.88 49.39 -2.88
N ALA A 88 0.78 49.90 -4.12
CA ALA A 88 0.19 49.17 -5.24
C ALA A 88 1.00 47.90 -5.57
N VAL A 89 2.33 48.01 -5.65
CA VAL A 89 3.22 46.85 -5.85
C VAL A 89 3.09 45.84 -4.71
N ALA A 90 3.02 46.31 -3.46
CA ALA A 90 2.83 45.45 -2.30
C ALA A 90 1.52 44.65 -2.38
N VAL A 91 0.41 45.31 -2.74
CA VAL A 91 -0.88 44.64 -2.93
C VAL A 91 -0.81 43.64 -4.09
N TRP A 92 -0.19 44.00 -5.21
CA TRP A 92 -0.01 43.10 -6.35
C TRP A 92 0.77 41.83 -5.97
N ILE A 93 1.89 41.96 -5.23
CA ILE A 93 2.66 40.81 -4.70
C ILE A 93 1.78 39.93 -3.81
N ALA A 94 1.00 40.53 -2.89
CA ALA A 94 0.15 39.79 -1.97
C ALA A 94 -0.99 39.06 -2.69
N VAL A 95 -1.60 39.67 -3.72
CA VAL A 95 -2.62 39.01 -4.56
C VAL A 95 -2.01 37.83 -5.30
N HIS A 96 -0.92 38.04 -6.03
CA HIS A 96 -0.30 36.98 -6.85
C HIS A 96 0.16 35.79 -6.01
N ARG A 97 0.73 36.07 -4.84
CA ARG A 97 1.08 35.04 -3.85
C ARG A 97 -0.17 34.30 -3.36
N SER A 98 -1.24 34.99 -3.01
CA SER A 98 -2.45 34.36 -2.49
C SER A 98 -3.12 33.44 -3.53
N LEU A 99 -3.09 33.83 -4.81
CA LEU A 99 -3.57 33.00 -5.91
C LEU A 99 -2.71 31.75 -6.07
N ARG A 100 -1.38 31.89 -6.10
CA ARG A 100 -0.44 30.75 -6.17
C ARG A 100 -0.60 29.80 -4.98
N GLU A 101 -0.70 30.32 -3.76
CA GLU A 101 -0.92 29.50 -2.57
C GLU A 101 -2.25 28.75 -2.64
N SER A 102 -3.30 29.37 -3.18
CA SER A 102 -4.60 28.69 -3.34
C SER A 102 -4.56 27.56 -4.35
N GLU A 103 -3.87 27.75 -5.47
CA GLU A 103 -3.70 26.73 -6.51
C GLU A 103 -2.87 25.56 -6.01
N LEU A 104 -1.77 25.84 -5.30
CA LEU A 104 -0.94 24.81 -4.66
C LEU A 104 -1.73 24.01 -3.63
N ARG A 105 -2.50 24.67 -2.77
CA ARG A 105 -3.36 23.98 -1.79
C ARG A 105 -4.42 23.11 -2.46
N HIS A 106 -5.00 23.57 -3.56
CA HIS A 106 -5.99 22.78 -4.28
C HIS A 106 -5.35 21.52 -4.88
N ARG A 107 -4.22 21.66 -5.58
CA ARG A 107 -3.46 20.51 -6.11
C ARG A 107 -3.02 19.55 -5.01
N GLU A 108 -2.52 20.07 -3.88
CA GLU A 108 -2.18 19.23 -2.72
C GLU A 108 -3.39 18.46 -2.20
N SER A 109 -4.56 19.10 -2.13
CA SER A 109 -5.79 18.43 -1.68
C SER A 109 -6.27 17.35 -2.64
N GLU A 110 -6.21 17.60 -3.95
CA GLU A 110 -6.55 16.63 -4.98
C GLU A 110 -5.60 15.42 -4.93
N LEU A 111 -4.29 15.67 -4.84
CA LEU A 111 -3.29 14.60 -4.71
C LEU A 111 -3.49 13.78 -3.43
N ARG A 112 -3.80 14.42 -2.30
CA ARG A 112 -4.12 13.70 -1.05
C ARG A 112 -5.37 12.84 -1.19
N GLN A 113 -6.41 13.34 -1.87
CA GLN A 113 -7.63 12.57 -2.09
C GLN A 113 -7.40 11.37 -3.02
N VAL A 114 -6.71 11.57 -4.15
CA VAL A 114 -6.35 10.48 -5.07
C VAL A 114 -5.52 9.43 -4.35
N ARG A 115 -4.59 9.85 -3.49
CA ARG A 115 -3.79 8.94 -2.67
C ARG A 115 -4.64 8.14 -1.69
N ALA A 116 -5.52 8.80 -0.94
CA ALA A 116 -6.41 8.10 -0.01
C ALA A 116 -7.29 7.05 -0.71
N VAL A 117 -7.79 7.35 -1.91
CA VAL A 117 -8.58 6.39 -2.71
C VAL A 117 -7.72 5.22 -3.16
N ALA A 118 -6.49 5.46 -3.62
CA ALA A 118 -5.60 4.40 -4.07
C ALA A 118 -5.12 3.50 -2.92
N ASP A 119 -4.86 4.02 -1.72
CA ASP A 119 -4.56 3.24 -0.51
C ASP A 119 -5.75 2.33 -0.13
N VAL A 120 -6.97 2.86 -0.11
CA VAL A 120 -8.18 2.06 0.13
C VAL A 120 -8.37 0.98 -0.93
N ALA A 121 -8.15 1.31 -2.21
CA ALA A 121 -8.25 0.35 -3.29
C ALA A 121 -7.20 -0.76 -3.18
N GLN A 122 -5.95 -0.42 -2.85
CA GLN A 122 -4.87 -1.40 -2.67
C GLN A 122 -5.17 -2.35 -1.50
N ARG A 123 -5.60 -1.83 -0.35
CA ARG A 123 -5.99 -2.66 0.79
C ARG A 123 -7.18 -3.58 0.48
N ALA A 124 -8.10 -3.14 -0.38
CA ALA A 124 -9.22 -3.97 -0.81
C ALA A 124 -8.81 -5.10 -1.78
N LEU A 125 -7.63 -5.00 -2.42
CA LEU A 125 -7.10 -6.02 -3.34
C LEU A 125 -6.33 -7.12 -2.63
N LEU A 126 -5.66 -6.80 -1.52
CA LEU A 126 -4.86 -7.72 -0.72
C LEU A 126 -5.78 -8.50 0.24
N PRO A 127 -6.05 -9.79 -0.02
CA PRO A 127 -6.96 -10.56 0.82
C PRO A 127 -6.34 -10.86 2.19
N GLU A 128 -7.21 -11.11 3.17
CA GLU A 128 -6.78 -11.76 4.41
C GLU A 128 -6.26 -13.16 4.10
N VAL A 129 -5.05 -13.47 4.57
CA VAL A 129 -4.45 -14.79 4.37
C VAL A 129 -5.07 -15.77 5.37
N PRO A 130 -5.48 -16.98 4.94
CA PRO A 130 -5.91 -18.01 5.87
C PRO A 130 -4.82 -18.33 6.89
N THR A 131 -5.16 -18.33 8.18
CA THR A 131 -4.21 -18.60 9.27
C THR A 131 -3.64 -20.02 9.22
N THR A 132 -4.44 -20.96 8.72
CA THR A 132 -4.07 -22.38 8.61
C THR A 132 -4.68 -23.00 7.37
N ILE A 133 -3.88 -23.77 6.65
CA ILE A 133 -4.29 -24.67 5.58
C ILE A 133 -3.65 -26.03 5.88
N GLU A 134 -4.17 -27.13 5.32
CA GLU A 134 -3.62 -28.46 5.54
C GLU A 134 -2.11 -28.50 5.27
N GLY A 135 -1.31 -28.84 6.30
CA GLY A 135 0.15 -28.89 6.20
C GLY A 135 0.89 -27.55 6.37
N ALA A 136 0.22 -26.41 6.54
CA ALA A 136 0.88 -25.12 6.75
C ALA A 136 0.08 -24.13 7.61
N ALA A 137 0.78 -23.36 8.44
CA ALA A 137 0.25 -22.15 9.07
C ALA A 137 0.84 -20.93 8.38
N LEU A 138 0.05 -19.85 8.24
CA LEU A 138 0.46 -18.66 7.51
C LEU A 138 0.09 -17.40 8.30
N ALA A 139 0.95 -16.39 8.24
CA ALA A 139 0.64 -15.04 8.68
C ALA A 139 1.20 -14.03 7.67
N ALA A 140 0.48 -12.92 7.47
CA ALA A 140 0.92 -11.83 6.62
C ALA A 140 0.97 -10.51 7.39
N ARG A 141 1.87 -9.62 6.98
CA ARG A 141 1.91 -8.22 7.38
C ARG A 141 2.13 -7.35 6.17
N TYR A 142 1.38 -6.27 6.11
CA TYR A 142 1.52 -5.25 5.08
C TYR A 142 1.54 -3.87 5.74
N LEU A 143 2.58 -3.09 5.45
CA LEU A 143 2.76 -1.72 5.92
C LEU A 143 2.84 -0.82 4.69
N SER A 144 1.90 0.12 4.58
CA SER A 144 1.91 1.10 3.50
C SER A 144 2.76 2.33 3.87
N ALA A 145 3.54 2.83 2.92
CA ALA A 145 4.29 4.08 3.02
C ALA A 145 3.46 5.34 2.70
N ALA A 146 2.13 5.28 2.87
CA ALA A 146 1.18 6.32 2.48
C ALA A 146 1.48 7.73 3.04
N GLU A 147 2.16 7.84 4.19
CA GLU A 147 2.55 9.14 4.78
C GLU A 147 3.58 9.89 3.91
N GLU A 148 4.43 9.19 3.16
CA GLU A 148 5.48 9.77 2.31
C GLU A 148 5.08 9.88 0.84
N ALA A 149 3.77 9.92 0.56
CA ALA A 149 3.19 10.08 -0.78
C ALA A 149 3.44 8.91 -1.76
N SER A 150 3.95 7.78 -1.28
CA SER A 150 4.07 6.53 -2.03
C SER A 150 2.85 5.64 -1.77
N ILE A 151 2.25 5.13 -2.82
CA ILE A 151 1.27 4.04 -2.78
C ILE A 151 1.89 2.97 -3.65
N GLY A 152 2.23 1.84 -3.06
CA GLY A 152 3.11 0.87 -3.69
C GLY A 152 2.41 -0.04 -4.68
N GLY A 153 3.25 -0.88 -5.28
CA GLY A 153 2.89 -1.95 -6.18
C GLY A 153 2.83 -3.32 -5.50
N ASP A 154 3.17 -3.39 -4.21
CA ASP A 154 3.21 -4.61 -3.43
C ASP A 154 1.92 -5.42 -3.54
N LEU A 155 2.08 -6.69 -3.89
CA LEU A 155 1.01 -7.67 -4.00
C LEU A 155 1.40 -8.97 -3.31
N TYR A 156 0.43 -9.62 -2.70
CA TYR A 156 0.53 -11.01 -2.32
C TYR A 156 -0.84 -11.67 -2.31
N GLU A 157 -0.87 -12.98 -2.49
CA GLU A 157 -2.08 -13.78 -2.35
C GLU A 157 -1.75 -15.24 -2.07
N VAL A 158 -2.67 -15.93 -1.38
CA VAL A 158 -2.60 -17.35 -1.09
C VAL A 158 -3.87 -18.02 -1.59
N VAL A 159 -3.72 -19.04 -2.44
CA VAL A 159 -4.82 -19.86 -2.97
C VAL A 159 -4.58 -21.31 -2.57
N ALA A 160 -5.48 -21.87 -1.77
CA ALA A 160 -5.51 -23.30 -1.48
C ALA A 160 -6.20 -24.03 -2.64
N THR A 161 -5.51 -25.03 -3.21
CA THR A 161 -6.08 -25.96 -4.19
C THR A 161 -6.28 -27.34 -3.54
N LYS A 162 -6.84 -28.30 -4.28
CA LYS A 162 -6.97 -29.69 -3.81
C LYS A 162 -5.62 -30.39 -3.58
N HIS A 163 -4.53 -29.87 -4.14
CA HIS A 163 -3.24 -30.58 -4.20
C HIS A 163 -2.09 -29.78 -3.59
N THR A 164 -2.20 -28.45 -3.55
CA THR A 164 -1.13 -27.53 -3.14
C THR A 164 -1.70 -26.25 -2.55
N ILE A 165 -0.91 -25.59 -1.71
CA ILE A 165 -1.08 -24.18 -1.37
C ILE A 165 -0.23 -23.40 -2.36
N ARG A 166 -0.84 -22.46 -3.06
CA ARG A 166 -0.14 -21.57 -3.99
C ARG A 166 -0.04 -20.19 -3.42
N VAL A 167 1.14 -19.61 -3.53
CA VAL A 167 1.44 -18.28 -3.02
C VAL A 167 2.04 -17.46 -4.14
N ILE A 168 1.61 -16.21 -4.26
CA ILE A 168 2.30 -15.18 -5.03
C ILE A 168 2.66 -14.04 -4.08
N ILE A 169 3.85 -13.49 -4.25
CA ILE A 169 4.27 -12.21 -3.68
C ILE A 169 5.02 -11.44 -4.75
N GLY A 170 4.94 -10.12 -4.75
CA GLY A 170 5.62 -9.32 -5.76
C GLY A 170 5.48 -7.84 -5.52
N ASP A 171 6.18 -7.07 -6.35
CA ASP A 171 6.06 -5.62 -6.43
C ASP A 171 5.93 -5.18 -7.90
N VAL A 172 5.04 -4.22 -8.13
CA VAL A 172 4.78 -3.61 -9.43
C VAL A 172 5.66 -2.39 -9.58
N ARG A 173 6.40 -2.32 -10.69
CA ARG A 173 7.17 -1.13 -11.04
C ARG A 173 6.26 0.08 -11.17
N GLY A 174 6.56 1.13 -10.42
CA GLY A 174 5.81 2.38 -10.42
C GLY A 174 5.03 2.57 -9.13
N LYS A 175 4.22 3.64 -9.06
CA LYS A 175 3.50 4.02 -7.84
C LYS A 175 2.11 4.55 -8.19
N GLY A 176 1.22 4.53 -7.20
CA GLY A 176 -0.12 5.07 -7.32
C GLY A 176 -1.08 4.19 -8.11
N LEU A 177 -2.15 4.79 -8.62
CA LEU A 177 -3.27 4.06 -9.20
C LEU A 177 -2.92 3.14 -10.40
N PRO A 178 -1.97 3.49 -11.29
CA PRO A 178 -1.53 2.56 -12.34
C PRO A 178 -0.90 1.27 -11.79
N ALA A 179 -0.07 1.38 -10.74
CA ALA A 179 0.54 0.22 -10.10
C ALA A 179 -0.52 -0.68 -9.43
N VAL A 180 -1.45 -0.06 -8.68
CA VAL A 180 -2.60 -0.76 -8.07
C VAL A 180 -3.44 -1.48 -9.12
N ARG A 181 -3.70 -0.86 -10.27
CA ARG A 181 -4.43 -1.49 -11.38
C ARG A 181 -3.71 -2.72 -11.91
N LEU A 182 -2.39 -2.64 -12.13
CA LEU A 182 -1.61 -3.74 -12.65
C LEU A 182 -1.47 -4.88 -11.62
N ALA A 183 -1.34 -4.56 -10.33
CA ALA A 183 -1.41 -5.53 -9.24
C ALA A 183 -2.74 -6.31 -9.27
N SER A 184 -3.89 -5.64 -9.46
CA SER A 184 -5.19 -6.30 -9.62
C SER A 184 -5.22 -7.27 -10.80
N VAL A 185 -4.59 -6.91 -11.92
CA VAL A 185 -4.52 -7.75 -13.11
C VAL A 185 -3.71 -9.01 -12.82
N VAL A 186 -2.56 -8.87 -12.15
CA VAL A 186 -1.72 -10.01 -11.76
C VAL A 186 -2.44 -10.92 -10.78
N LEU A 187 -3.04 -10.37 -9.71
CA LEU A 187 -3.78 -11.18 -8.74
C LEU A 187 -5.00 -11.86 -9.37
N GLY A 188 -5.72 -11.18 -10.26
CA GLY A 188 -6.82 -11.78 -11.02
C GLY A 188 -6.37 -12.95 -11.89
N ALA A 189 -5.27 -12.78 -12.64
CA ALA A 189 -4.69 -13.84 -13.46
C ALA A 189 -4.14 -14.99 -12.62
N PHE A 190 -3.53 -14.68 -11.47
CA PHE A 190 -3.03 -15.67 -10.52
C PHE A 190 -4.18 -16.53 -9.98
N ARG A 191 -5.29 -15.94 -9.51
CA ARG A 191 -6.47 -16.67 -9.03
C ARG A 191 -7.02 -17.66 -10.05
N GLU A 192 -7.14 -17.22 -11.31
CA GLU A 192 -7.63 -18.06 -12.40
C GLU A 192 -6.62 -19.18 -12.73
N ALA A 193 -5.35 -18.83 -12.89
CA ALA A 193 -4.30 -19.78 -13.24
C ALA A 193 -4.02 -20.80 -12.12
N ALA A 194 -4.17 -20.37 -10.85
CA ALA A 194 -3.94 -21.18 -9.67
C ALA A 194 -4.91 -22.37 -9.58
N VAL A 195 -6.10 -22.28 -10.15
CA VAL A 195 -7.06 -23.41 -10.21
C VAL A 195 -7.03 -24.15 -11.55
N THR A 196 -6.47 -23.54 -12.60
CA THR A 196 -6.50 -24.07 -13.96
C THR A 196 -5.28 -24.94 -14.28
N TRP A 197 -4.09 -24.52 -13.87
CA TRP A 197 -2.83 -25.17 -14.22
C TRP A 197 -2.25 -25.96 -13.07
N LEU A 198 -1.50 -27.03 -13.33
CA LEU A 198 -0.85 -27.82 -12.27
C LEU A 198 0.60 -27.38 -11.99
N GLU A 199 1.29 -26.82 -12.99
CA GLU A 199 2.70 -26.47 -12.87
C GLU A 199 2.90 -24.95 -12.62
N PRO A 200 3.78 -24.56 -11.69
CA PRO A 200 3.95 -23.15 -11.31
C PRO A 200 4.52 -22.27 -12.43
N GLU A 201 5.31 -22.81 -13.35
CA GLU A 201 5.79 -22.09 -14.53
C GLU A 201 4.65 -21.72 -15.50
N GLN A 202 3.60 -22.54 -15.56
CA GLN A 202 2.40 -22.23 -16.37
C GLN A 202 1.58 -21.13 -15.72
N VAL A 203 1.51 -21.13 -14.38
CA VAL A 203 0.88 -20.05 -13.61
C VAL A 203 1.63 -18.73 -13.81
N ALA A 204 2.97 -18.76 -13.72
CA ALA A 204 3.81 -17.60 -13.97
C ALA A 204 3.65 -17.07 -15.41
N ALA A 205 3.63 -17.95 -16.40
CA ALA A 205 3.41 -17.58 -17.79
C ALA A 205 2.03 -16.94 -18.03
N ALA A 206 0.97 -17.46 -17.39
CA ALA A 206 -0.37 -16.88 -17.47
C ALA A 206 -0.40 -15.46 -16.85
N CYS A 207 0.26 -15.26 -15.71
CA CYS A 207 0.41 -13.95 -15.09
C CYS A 207 1.20 -12.98 -15.99
N ALA A 208 2.32 -13.43 -16.55
CA ALA A 208 3.11 -12.63 -17.49
C ALA A 208 2.31 -12.23 -18.73
N GLN A 209 1.50 -13.14 -19.27
CA GLN A 209 0.62 -12.84 -20.39
C GLN A 209 -0.46 -11.81 -20.03
N ALA A 210 -0.97 -11.84 -18.80
CA ALA A 210 -1.91 -10.84 -18.32
C ALA A 210 -1.29 -9.45 -18.19
N VAL A 211 -0.05 -9.39 -17.69
CA VAL A 211 0.75 -8.15 -17.66
C VAL A 211 0.94 -7.62 -19.09
N ASN A 212 1.43 -8.45 -20.02
CA ASN A 212 1.67 -8.04 -21.42
C ASN A 212 0.44 -7.48 -22.15
N ARG A 213 -0.79 -7.86 -21.74
CA ARG A 213 -2.02 -7.34 -22.33
C ARG A 213 -2.44 -5.96 -21.82
N GLN A 214 -1.98 -5.58 -20.63
CA GLN A 214 -2.49 -4.40 -19.90
C GLN A 214 -1.40 -3.37 -19.56
N ALA A 215 -0.14 -3.81 -19.53
CA ALA A 215 1.03 -3.01 -19.23
C ALA A 215 1.42 -2.12 -20.41
N ASP A 216 1.94 -0.92 -20.12
CA ASP A 216 2.68 -0.14 -21.09
C ASP A 216 4.06 -0.78 -21.34
N ALA A 217 4.77 -0.38 -22.40
CA ALA A 217 6.01 -1.03 -22.84
C ALA A 217 7.15 -1.09 -21.79
N GLU A 218 7.07 -0.28 -20.73
CA GLU A 218 8.06 -0.21 -19.65
C GLU A 218 7.55 -0.77 -18.30
N ASP A 219 6.30 -1.22 -18.23
CA ASP A 219 5.71 -1.70 -16.99
C ASP A 219 6.00 -3.19 -16.80
N PHE A 220 6.46 -3.55 -15.60
CA PHE A 220 6.76 -4.91 -15.22
C PHE A 220 6.44 -5.15 -13.76
N VAL A 221 6.33 -6.43 -13.40
CA VAL A 221 6.03 -6.85 -12.03
C VAL A 221 7.08 -7.88 -11.61
N THR A 222 7.81 -7.59 -10.53
CA THR A 222 8.63 -8.61 -9.90
C THR A 222 7.69 -9.53 -9.13
N ALA A 223 7.81 -10.85 -9.30
CA ALA A 223 7.00 -11.78 -8.53
C ALA A 223 7.78 -13.06 -8.18
N LEU A 224 7.41 -13.67 -7.06
CA LEU A 224 7.79 -15.01 -6.69
C LEU A 224 6.50 -15.83 -6.53
N LEU A 225 6.41 -16.92 -7.27
CA LEU A 225 5.37 -17.92 -7.10
C LEU A 225 5.94 -19.10 -6.31
N LEU A 226 5.16 -19.61 -5.36
CA LEU A 226 5.53 -20.72 -4.51
C LEU A 226 4.35 -21.69 -4.39
N ASP A 227 4.58 -22.92 -4.84
CA ASP A 227 3.68 -24.05 -4.62
C ASP A 227 4.21 -24.88 -3.44
N ILE A 228 3.36 -25.11 -2.45
CA ILE A 228 3.63 -25.91 -1.25
C ILE A 228 2.75 -27.15 -1.30
N HIS A 229 3.39 -28.31 -1.34
CA HIS A 229 2.70 -29.60 -1.34
C HIS A 229 2.57 -30.15 0.11
N PRO A 230 1.49 -30.90 0.41
CA PRO A 230 1.26 -31.51 1.73
C PRO A 230 2.41 -32.38 2.25
N ASP A 231 3.11 -33.07 1.33
CA ASP A 231 4.27 -33.92 1.60
C ASP A 231 5.55 -33.14 1.95
N GLY A 232 5.52 -31.81 1.90
CA GLY A 232 6.67 -30.94 2.17
C GLY A 232 7.51 -30.63 0.94
N ARG A 233 7.04 -30.93 -0.27
CA ARG A 233 7.70 -30.43 -1.49
C ARG A 233 7.36 -28.96 -1.72
N LEU A 234 8.34 -28.21 -2.20
CA LEU A 234 8.22 -26.83 -2.63
C LEU A 234 8.55 -26.73 -4.12
N SER A 235 7.83 -25.90 -4.85
CA SER A 235 8.21 -25.51 -6.21
C SER A 235 8.13 -24.00 -6.33
N LEU A 236 9.29 -23.37 -6.62
CA LEU A 236 9.44 -21.93 -6.66
C LEU A 236 9.67 -21.45 -8.08
N CYS A 237 8.98 -20.40 -8.48
CA CYS A 237 9.15 -19.77 -9.77
C CYS A 237 9.39 -18.27 -9.57
N SER A 238 10.64 -17.83 -9.69
CA SER A 238 11.01 -16.41 -9.55
C SER A 238 10.93 -15.71 -10.91
N ALA A 239 10.20 -14.60 -10.93
CA ALA A 239 10.11 -13.61 -11.99
C ALA A 239 10.71 -12.29 -11.48
N GLY A 240 12.03 -12.26 -11.32
CA GLY A 240 12.80 -11.08 -10.92
C GLY A 240 12.69 -10.67 -9.45
N HIS A 241 11.98 -11.43 -8.63
CA HIS A 241 11.76 -11.13 -7.20
C HIS A 241 12.75 -11.84 -6.30
N HIS A 242 12.90 -11.32 -5.07
CA HIS A 242 13.82 -11.85 -4.07
C HIS A 242 13.49 -13.31 -3.70
N PRO A 243 14.51 -14.17 -3.49
CA PRO A 243 14.30 -15.50 -2.93
C PRO A 243 13.76 -15.42 -1.49
N PRO A 244 12.95 -16.40 -1.06
CA PRO A 244 12.50 -16.46 0.32
C PRO A 244 13.66 -16.83 1.27
N MET A 245 13.54 -16.41 2.53
CA MET A 245 14.42 -16.90 3.60
C MET A 245 13.84 -18.19 4.18
N HIS A 246 14.63 -19.25 4.20
CA HIS A 246 14.34 -20.50 4.89
C HIS A 246 14.97 -20.49 6.28
N LEU A 247 14.14 -20.70 7.29
CA LEU A 247 14.54 -20.81 8.68
C LEU A 247 14.28 -22.24 9.14
N SER A 248 15.35 -23.00 9.38
CA SER A 248 15.21 -24.35 9.94
C SER A 248 15.08 -24.28 11.45
N ARG A 249 14.10 -25.01 12.01
CA ARG A 249 13.94 -25.16 13.48
C ARG A 249 14.69 -26.37 14.04
N ARG A 250 15.32 -27.17 13.19
CA ARG A 250 16.25 -28.21 13.65
C ARG A 250 17.65 -27.61 13.83
N PRO A 251 18.33 -27.85 14.96
CA PRO A 251 19.78 -27.75 14.95
C PRO A 251 20.31 -28.74 13.91
N PRO A 252 21.37 -28.42 13.14
CA PRO A 252 21.98 -29.39 12.27
C PRO A 252 22.35 -30.63 13.10
N ASP A 253 21.90 -31.81 12.69
CA ASP A 253 22.24 -33.06 13.39
C ASP A 253 23.77 -33.15 13.53
N GLY A 254 24.28 -33.07 14.76
CA GLY A 254 25.71 -33.23 15.07
C GLY A 254 26.58 -31.96 15.05
N ALA A 255 26.01 -30.76 15.02
CA ALA A 255 26.81 -29.54 15.23
C ALA A 255 27.19 -29.38 16.72
N GLU A 256 28.28 -30.02 17.14
CA GLU A 256 29.08 -29.46 18.23
C GLU A 256 29.48 -28.05 17.80
N VAL A 257 29.06 -27.05 18.57
CA VAL A 257 29.40 -25.63 18.37
C VAL A 257 30.90 -25.47 18.54
N MET A 258 31.65 -25.73 17.46
CA MET A 258 33.08 -25.56 17.40
C MET A 258 33.41 -24.29 16.63
N GLY A 259 33.47 -23.18 17.37
CA GLY A 259 34.14 -21.96 16.94
C GLY A 259 33.23 -20.81 16.52
N GLY A 260 32.83 -19.99 17.50
CA GLY A 260 32.82 -18.51 17.46
C GLY A 260 32.04 -17.74 16.40
N LYS A 261 31.47 -18.38 15.37
CA LYS A 261 30.68 -17.73 14.32
C LYS A 261 29.21 -17.97 14.68
N LYS A 262 28.46 -16.89 14.98
CA LYS A 262 27.00 -16.97 15.15
C LYS A 262 26.45 -17.78 13.97
N GLU A 263 25.82 -18.92 14.26
CA GLU A 263 25.06 -19.66 13.26
C GLU A 263 23.96 -18.73 12.72
N ARG A 264 23.84 -18.65 11.40
CA ARG A 264 22.81 -17.81 10.77
C ARG A 264 21.45 -18.45 11.06
N ALA A 265 20.49 -17.66 11.55
CA ALA A 265 19.14 -18.14 11.89
C ALA A 265 18.31 -18.58 10.67
N GLY A 266 18.74 -18.24 9.46
CA GLY A 266 18.16 -18.69 8.21
C GLY A 266 19.09 -18.45 7.04
N GLU A 267 18.71 -18.97 5.87
CA GLU A 267 19.43 -18.82 4.61
C GLU A 267 18.47 -18.53 3.45
N GLU A 268 18.96 -17.86 2.42
CA GLU A 268 18.18 -17.63 1.20
C GLU A 268 18.01 -18.94 0.43
N VAL A 269 16.78 -19.24 0.00
CA VAL A 269 16.52 -20.40 -0.85
C VAL A 269 17.23 -20.22 -2.18
N ARG A 270 18.14 -21.13 -2.51
CA ARG A 270 18.90 -21.08 -3.76
C ARG A 270 17.98 -21.32 -4.96
N LEU A 271 17.79 -20.30 -5.79
CA LEU A 271 17.11 -20.40 -7.08
C LEU A 271 18.05 -21.01 -8.14
N LYS A 272 17.55 -21.95 -8.95
CA LYS A 272 18.33 -22.56 -10.04
C LYS A 272 18.52 -21.61 -11.23
N SER A 273 17.52 -20.80 -11.52
CA SER A 273 17.54 -19.83 -12.62
C SER A 273 16.59 -18.68 -12.30
N PRO A 274 17.06 -17.52 -11.82
CA PRO A 274 16.20 -16.34 -11.68
C PRO A 274 15.73 -15.92 -13.08
N SER A 275 14.42 -15.85 -13.28
CA SER A 275 13.85 -15.40 -14.55
C SER A 275 13.59 -13.89 -14.50
N PRO A 276 13.51 -13.17 -15.64
CA PRO A 276 13.14 -11.76 -15.65
C PRO A 276 11.74 -11.51 -15.06
N PRO A 277 11.43 -10.25 -14.69
CA PRO A 277 10.09 -9.85 -14.24
C PRO A 277 8.95 -10.25 -15.18
N LEU A 278 7.75 -10.40 -14.61
CA LEU A 278 6.52 -10.52 -15.40
C LEU A 278 6.37 -9.26 -16.26
N GLY A 279 6.02 -9.42 -17.53
CA GLY A 279 6.05 -8.33 -18.52
C GLY A 279 7.30 -8.33 -19.40
N LEU A 280 8.38 -8.98 -18.95
CA LEU A 280 9.68 -9.01 -19.65
C LEU A 280 10.13 -10.44 -20.03
N ALA A 281 9.42 -11.47 -19.59
CA ALA A 281 9.67 -12.86 -19.92
C ALA A 281 8.38 -13.63 -20.23
N GLU A 282 8.49 -14.63 -21.10
CA GLU A 282 7.39 -15.54 -21.47
C GLU A 282 7.57 -16.96 -20.90
N ARG A 283 8.79 -17.29 -20.45
CA ARG A 283 9.14 -18.61 -19.93
C ARG A 283 9.82 -18.47 -18.59
N PHE A 284 9.46 -19.35 -17.68
CA PHE A 284 9.97 -19.38 -16.32
C PHE A 284 10.41 -20.79 -15.97
N THR A 285 11.41 -20.91 -15.09
CA THR A 285 11.99 -22.21 -14.71
C THR A 285 11.71 -22.48 -13.24
N PRO A 286 11.01 -23.58 -12.90
CA PRO A 286 10.75 -23.90 -11.51
C PRO A 286 12.03 -24.40 -10.81
N THR A 287 12.15 -24.05 -9.54
CA THR A 287 13.16 -24.56 -8.62
C THR A 287 12.46 -25.41 -7.57
N ALA A 288 12.71 -26.72 -7.60
CA ALA A 288 12.22 -27.64 -6.59
C ALA A 288 13.03 -27.51 -5.29
N GLY A 289 12.34 -27.53 -4.16
CA GLY A 289 12.91 -27.56 -2.80
C GLY A 289 12.09 -28.47 -1.88
N HIS A 290 12.55 -28.68 -0.66
CA HIS A 290 11.82 -29.36 0.41
C HIS A 290 12.05 -28.63 1.73
N TRP A 291 11.12 -28.82 2.66
CA TRP A 291 11.22 -28.28 4.02
C TRP A 291 10.65 -29.24 5.07
N ALA A 292 11.24 -29.21 6.26
CA ALA A 292 10.87 -30.08 7.37
C ALA A 292 9.70 -29.51 8.18
N VAL A 293 8.98 -30.37 8.90
CA VAL A 293 7.91 -29.91 9.80
C VAL A 293 8.53 -28.99 10.86
N GLY A 294 7.92 -27.83 11.07
CA GLY A 294 8.40 -26.76 11.93
C GLY A 294 9.28 -25.73 11.23
N ASP A 295 9.82 -26.01 10.04
CA ASP A 295 10.56 -25.00 9.28
C ASP A 295 9.64 -23.83 8.89
N ARG A 296 10.24 -22.64 8.79
CA ARG A 296 9.56 -21.41 8.37
C ARG A 296 10.14 -20.86 7.07
N LEU A 297 9.29 -20.28 6.25
CA LEU A 297 9.66 -19.52 5.05
C LEU A 297 9.16 -18.08 5.20
N LEU A 298 10.08 -17.12 5.09
CA LEU A 298 9.74 -15.70 4.98
C LEU A 298 9.82 -15.28 3.51
N LEU A 299 8.68 -14.88 2.97
CA LEU A 299 8.56 -14.18 1.69
C LEU A 299 8.37 -12.69 2.01
N PHE A 300 9.00 -11.82 1.23
CA PHE A 300 8.97 -10.38 1.47
C PHE A 300 9.19 -9.59 0.18
N THR A 301 8.64 -8.38 0.13
CA THR A 301 8.95 -7.40 -0.92
C THR A 301 10.22 -6.60 -0.59
N ASP A 302 10.78 -5.93 -1.59
CA ASP A 302 12.05 -5.20 -1.47
C ASP A 302 12.01 -4.12 -0.37
N GLY A 303 10.85 -3.53 -0.08
CA GLY A 303 10.66 -2.57 1.02
C GLY A 303 11.15 -3.05 2.38
N LEU A 304 11.26 -4.37 2.63
CA LEU A 304 11.88 -4.91 3.83
C LEU A 304 13.40 -4.70 3.86
N ILE A 305 14.10 -5.07 2.78
CA ILE A 305 15.57 -5.00 2.71
C ILE A 305 16.06 -3.61 2.29
N GLU A 306 15.23 -2.87 1.56
CA GLU A 306 15.50 -1.51 1.12
C GLU A 306 15.15 -0.45 2.16
N ALA A 307 14.52 -0.83 3.28
CA ALA A 307 14.27 0.08 4.40
C ALA A 307 15.58 0.72 4.89
N ARG A 308 15.62 2.05 4.93
CA ARG A 308 16.84 2.81 5.21
C ARG A 308 16.81 3.44 6.59
N SER A 309 17.93 3.35 7.30
CA SER A 309 18.15 4.17 8.49
C SER A 309 18.18 5.66 8.15
N PRO A 310 18.07 6.57 9.14
CA PRO A 310 18.31 8.00 8.92
C PRO A 310 19.70 8.30 8.32
N GLY A 311 20.67 7.40 8.51
CA GLY A 311 22.00 7.46 7.89
C GLY A 311 22.06 6.94 6.45
N GLY A 312 20.97 6.36 5.93
CA GLY A 312 20.86 5.85 4.55
C GLY A 312 21.21 4.38 4.37
N GLU A 313 21.57 3.66 5.44
CA GLU A 313 21.96 2.25 5.42
C GLU A 313 20.74 1.33 5.32
N PHE A 314 20.84 0.32 4.45
CA PHE A 314 19.81 -0.71 4.28
C PHE A 314 19.61 -1.57 5.52
N PHE A 315 18.42 -2.17 5.64
CA PHE A 315 18.08 -3.02 6.78
C PHE A 315 18.82 -4.37 6.68
N PRO A 316 19.64 -4.74 7.68
CA PRO A 316 20.41 -5.97 7.63
C PRO A 316 19.54 -7.18 8.02
N LEU A 317 18.64 -7.61 7.11
CA LEU A 317 17.65 -8.66 7.38
C LEU A 317 18.25 -9.94 7.99
N GLN A 318 19.42 -10.36 7.52
CA GLN A 318 20.12 -11.56 8.00
C GLN A 318 20.42 -11.51 9.52
N ASP A 319 20.70 -10.32 10.06
CA ASP A 319 21.00 -10.13 11.49
C ASP A 319 19.74 -10.15 12.37
N HIS A 320 18.56 -10.20 11.73
CA HIS A 320 17.27 -10.11 12.38
C HIS A 320 16.35 -11.31 12.16
N LEU A 321 16.82 -12.38 11.49
CA LEU A 321 16.02 -13.58 11.26
C LEU A 321 15.73 -14.39 12.55
N ASP A 322 16.51 -14.18 13.61
CA ASP A 322 16.35 -14.83 14.92
C ASP A 322 14.94 -14.64 15.51
N VAL A 323 14.33 -13.46 15.33
CA VAL A 323 12.96 -13.21 15.89
C VAL A 323 11.88 -14.04 15.24
N LEU A 324 12.17 -14.62 14.07
CA LEU A 324 11.23 -15.45 13.33
C LEU A 324 11.27 -16.91 13.75
N LEU A 325 12.15 -17.32 14.67
CA LEU A 325 12.24 -18.72 15.14
C LEU A 325 11.31 -19.04 16.32
N ASP A 326 10.91 -18.02 17.08
CA ASP A 326 10.17 -18.16 18.34
C ASP A 326 8.75 -17.59 18.27
N GLY A 327 7.85 -18.06 19.13
CA GLY A 327 6.47 -17.54 19.25
C GLY A 327 5.54 -17.91 18.09
N THR A 328 4.38 -17.24 18.03
CA THR A 328 3.43 -17.40 16.92
C THR A 328 3.94 -16.71 15.66
N LEU A 329 3.34 -17.02 14.49
CA LEU A 329 3.77 -16.41 13.22
C LEU A 329 3.49 -14.91 13.20
N GLU A 330 2.36 -14.51 13.79
CA GLU A 330 1.93 -13.13 13.95
C GLU A 330 2.90 -12.36 14.83
N GLU A 331 3.22 -12.88 16.02
CA GLU A 331 4.17 -12.25 16.94
C GLU A 331 5.58 -12.15 16.34
N SER A 332 6.01 -13.17 15.60
CA SER A 332 7.27 -13.15 14.87
C SER A 332 7.33 -12.02 13.84
N LEU A 333 6.27 -11.88 13.02
CA LEU A 333 6.18 -10.82 12.04
C LEU A 333 6.08 -9.44 12.72
N ASP A 334 5.31 -9.31 13.80
CA ASP A 334 5.19 -8.05 14.55
C ASP A 334 6.55 -7.60 15.10
N ARG A 335 7.35 -8.52 15.66
CA ARG A 335 8.71 -8.21 16.12
C ARG A 335 9.65 -7.80 14.99
N LEU A 336 9.54 -8.43 13.81
CA LEU A 336 10.33 -8.04 12.65
C LEU A 336 9.90 -6.67 12.12
N THR A 337 8.59 -6.41 12.04
CA THR A 337 8.01 -5.10 11.72
C THR A 337 8.55 -4.02 12.66
N GLU A 338 8.52 -4.25 13.97
CA GLU A 338 9.07 -3.29 14.93
C GLU A 338 10.57 -3.01 14.72
N ARG A 339 11.35 -4.03 14.36
CA ARG A 339 12.79 -3.88 14.07
C ARG A 339 13.02 -3.03 12.82
N VAL A 340 12.30 -3.28 11.73
CA VAL A 340 12.45 -2.50 10.49
C VAL A 340 11.94 -1.07 10.65
N THR A 341 10.81 -0.85 11.32
CA THR A 341 10.29 0.50 11.59
C THR A 341 11.24 1.30 12.50
N ARG A 342 11.83 0.65 13.51
CA ARG A 342 12.84 1.28 14.37
C ARG A 342 14.10 1.63 13.60
N HIS A 343 14.59 0.72 12.75
CA HIS A 343 15.74 0.97 11.87
C HIS A 343 15.48 2.19 10.98
N ALA A 344 14.28 2.28 10.39
CA ALA A 344 13.88 3.37 9.51
C ALA A 344 13.60 4.71 10.21
N GLY A 345 13.73 4.80 11.55
CA GLY A 345 13.42 6.03 12.29
C GLY A 345 11.93 6.38 12.29
N GLY A 346 11.06 5.37 12.18
CA GLY A 346 9.61 5.50 12.24
C GLY A 346 8.90 5.75 10.90
N HIS A 347 9.63 5.92 9.80
CA HIS A 347 9.04 6.24 8.49
C HIS A 347 9.58 5.33 7.40
N LEU A 348 8.70 4.59 6.73
CA LEU A 348 9.04 3.74 5.59
C LEU A 348 8.89 4.54 4.29
N ARG A 349 9.86 4.37 3.38
CA ARG A 349 9.88 5.04 2.07
C ARG A 349 9.16 4.27 0.97
N ASP A 350 8.99 2.97 1.18
CA ASP A 350 8.20 2.11 0.30
C ASP A 350 7.32 1.18 1.10
N ASP A 351 6.34 0.61 0.40
CA ASP A 351 5.48 -0.40 0.96
C ASP A 351 6.28 -1.64 1.34
N LEU A 352 5.77 -2.38 2.31
CA LEU A 352 6.40 -3.57 2.82
C LEU A 352 5.34 -4.65 3.01
N ALA A 353 5.46 -5.73 2.25
CA ALA A 353 4.69 -6.94 2.40
C ALA A 353 5.60 -8.07 2.92
N MET A 354 5.12 -8.81 3.91
CA MET A 354 5.76 -10.00 4.46
C MET A 354 4.75 -11.11 4.61
N LEU A 355 5.13 -12.32 4.21
CA LEU A 355 4.38 -13.54 4.44
C LEU A 355 5.28 -14.56 5.10
N LEU A 356 4.89 -15.01 6.30
CA LEU A 356 5.56 -16.06 7.05
C LEU A 356 4.73 -17.33 6.99
N ILE A 357 5.35 -18.41 6.55
CA ILE A 357 4.71 -19.71 6.37
C ILE A 357 5.46 -20.72 7.24
N GLU A 358 4.76 -21.50 8.06
CA GLU A 358 5.35 -22.59 8.85
C GLU A 358 4.78 -23.93 8.42
N ARG A 359 5.67 -24.91 8.19
CA ARG A 359 5.22 -26.27 7.88
C ARG A 359 4.62 -26.91 9.12
N ARG A 360 3.37 -27.32 9.02
CA ARG A 360 2.67 -28.09 10.05
C ARG A 360 2.65 -29.58 9.68
N PRO A 361 2.61 -30.49 10.66
CA PRO A 361 2.30 -31.88 10.36
C PRO A 361 0.91 -31.96 9.73
N LEU A 362 0.72 -32.88 8.78
CA LEU A 362 -0.62 -33.19 8.29
C LEU A 362 -1.44 -33.71 9.47
N ALA A 363 -2.68 -33.24 9.59
CA ALA A 363 -3.61 -33.82 10.55
C ALA A 363 -3.71 -35.30 10.23
N SER A 364 -3.33 -36.16 11.17
CA SER A 364 -3.55 -37.60 11.03
C SER A 364 -5.05 -37.79 10.80
N GLU A 365 -5.44 -38.57 9.78
CA GLU A 365 -6.83 -39.02 9.70
C GLU A 365 -7.24 -39.54 11.09
N PRO A 366 -8.43 -39.17 11.60
CA PRO A 366 -8.89 -39.70 12.87
C PRO A 366 -8.84 -41.22 12.76
N THR A 367 -7.93 -41.82 13.53
CA THR A 367 -7.85 -43.27 13.66
C THR A 367 -9.20 -43.68 14.21
N VAL A 368 -10.08 -44.19 13.33
CA VAL A 368 -11.31 -44.85 13.75
C VAL A 368 -10.85 -45.92 14.74
N PRO A 369 -11.26 -45.86 16.02
CA PRO A 369 -10.87 -46.87 16.97
C PRO A 369 -11.32 -48.20 16.39
N ARG A 370 -10.36 -49.08 16.10
CA ARG A 370 -10.64 -50.47 15.77
C ARG A 370 -11.45 -50.98 16.94
N GLN A 371 -12.77 -51.11 16.78
CA GLN A 371 -13.63 -51.65 17.81
C GLN A 371 -13.03 -52.98 18.23
N LEU A 372 -12.66 -53.05 19.51
CA LEU A 372 -12.38 -54.29 20.19
C LEU A 372 -13.58 -55.20 19.96
N SER A 373 -13.42 -56.17 19.07
CA SER A 373 -14.32 -57.31 18.95
C SER A 373 -14.16 -58.15 20.21
N ALA A 374 -14.90 -57.78 21.26
CA ALA A 374 -15.15 -58.64 22.39
C ALA A 374 -16.50 -59.34 22.17
N ALA A 375 -16.46 -60.64 21.89
CA ALA A 375 -17.25 -61.64 22.60
C ALA A 375 -17.09 -62.99 21.89
N ASP A 376 -16.29 -63.86 22.51
CA ASP A 376 -16.59 -65.28 22.58
C ASP A 376 -18.09 -65.46 22.89
N ASN A 377 -18.78 -66.28 22.10
CA ASN A 377 -19.91 -67.04 22.61
C ASN A 377 -19.99 -68.38 21.88
N ASP A 378 -19.47 -69.39 22.55
CA ASP A 378 -19.78 -70.81 22.34
C ASP A 378 -21.27 -71.06 22.64
N GLY A 379 -21.95 -71.82 21.78
CA GLY A 379 -23.29 -72.33 22.06
C GLY A 379 -24.10 -72.77 20.83
N PRO A 380 -24.40 -74.07 20.64
CA PRO A 380 -24.81 -74.65 19.36
C PRO A 380 -26.34 -74.76 19.19
N HIS A 381 -26.78 -74.96 17.94
CA HIS A 381 -27.94 -75.76 17.44
C HIS A 381 -28.45 -75.16 16.12
N ALA A 382 -28.21 -75.82 14.99
CA ALA A 382 -29.11 -76.77 14.31
C ALA A 382 -30.13 -76.08 13.37
N GLY A 383 -30.11 -76.46 12.08
CA GLY A 383 -31.23 -76.17 11.16
C GLY A 383 -30.82 -75.78 9.75
N SER A 384 -30.70 -76.77 8.88
CA SER A 384 -30.66 -76.67 7.42
C SER A 384 -31.81 -75.85 6.82
N HIS A 385 -31.54 -75.04 5.79
CA HIS A 385 -32.29 -75.11 4.52
C HIS A 385 -31.60 -74.32 3.40
N VAL A 386 -31.38 -75.03 2.29
CA VAL A 386 -31.00 -74.52 0.96
C VAL A 386 -32.27 -74.11 0.23
N ALA A 387 -32.28 -72.93 -0.41
CA ALA A 387 -33.03 -72.66 -1.65
C ALA A 387 -32.48 -71.41 -2.36
N ASP A 388 -32.33 -71.56 -3.67
CA ASP A 388 -31.73 -70.70 -4.69
C ASP A 388 -32.75 -69.63 -5.21
N PRO A 389 -32.53 -68.86 -6.30
CA PRO A 389 -32.68 -67.41 -6.33
C PRO A 389 -33.90 -66.98 -7.17
N GLY A 390 -34.20 -65.68 -7.19
CA GLY A 390 -35.05 -65.10 -8.21
C GLY A 390 -36.25 -64.34 -7.66
N ALA A 391 -36.09 -63.03 -7.60
CA ALA A 391 -37.17 -62.08 -7.83
C ALA A 391 -36.55 -60.70 -8.11
N GLU A 392 -36.75 -60.19 -9.32
CA GLU A 392 -36.54 -58.80 -9.66
C GLU A 392 -37.37 -57.89 -8.72
N PRO A 393 -36.83 -56.75 -8.26
CA PRO A 393 -37.65 -55.74 -7.62
C PRO A 393 -38.39 -54.87 -8.67
N PRO A 394 -39.67 -54.51 -8.42
CA PRO A 394 -40.44 -53.67 -9.33
C PRO A 394 -40.04 -52.19 -9.21
N ALA A 395 -40.32 -51.47 -10.29
CA ALA A 395 -40.07 -50.05 -10.41
C ALA A 395 -41.14 -49.16 -9.72
N VAL A 396 -40.67 -48.00 -9.28
CA VAL A 396 -41.37 -46.72 -9.03
C VAL A 396 -42.22 -46.58 -7.76
N ALA A 397 -41.80 -45.64 -6.89
CA ALA A 397 -42.70 -44.70 -6.24
C ALA A 397 -41.93 -43.42 -5.81
N THR A 398 -42.21 -42.32 -6.51
CA THR A 398 -41.98 -40.94 -6.05
C THR A 398 -42.89 -40.64 -4.85
N PRO A 399 -42.43 -39.96 -3.80
CA PRO A 399 -43.31 -39.23 -2.90
C PRO A 399 -43.31 -37.74 -3.24
N ALA A 400 -44.52 -37.23 -3.36
CA ALA A 400 -44.88 -35.84 -3.54
C ALA A 400 -44.55 -34.98 -2.31
N ALA A 401 -44.46 -33.69 -2.59
CA ALA A 401 -44.28 -32.59 -1.65
C ALA A 401 -45.44 -32.46 -0.64
N SER A 402 -45.05 -32.19 0.60
CA SER A 402 -45.76 -31.38 1.61
C SER A 402 -44.61 -30.72 2.41
N GLY A 403 -44.50 -29.41 2.60
CA GLY A 403 -45.51 -28.39 2.89
C GLY A 403 -45.22 -27.89 4.30
N ASP A 404 -44.28 -26.96 4.47
CA ASP A 404 -44.59 -25.62 5.03
C ASP A 404 -43.35 -24.74 5.25
N PRO A 405 -43.51 -23.40 5.14
CA PRO A 405 -42.42 -22.44 5.01
C PRO A 405 -42.02 -21.81 6.35
N VAL A 406 -40.71 -21.68 6.60
CA VAL A 406 -40.20 -20.83 7.67
C VAL A 406 -39.97 -19.41 7.14
N HIS A 407 -40.73 -18.49 7.71
CA HIS A 407 -40.61 -17.04 7.57
C HIS A 407 -39.19 -16.52 7.88
N ILE A 408 -38.63 -15.74 6.97
CA ILE A 408 -37.66 -14.68 7.29
C ILE A 408 -38.19 -13.36 6.72
N ARG A 409 -38.62 -12.45 7.61
CA ARG A 409 -38.76 -11.00 7.35
C ARG A 409 -37.38 -10.47 6.92
N GLY A 410 -37.18 -9.70 5.87
CA GLY A 410 -38.01 -8.65 5.29
C GLY A 410 -37.20 -7.35 5.30
N ILE A 411 -36.53 -7.03 4.19
CA ILE A 411 -36.15 -5.66 3.81
C ILE A 411 -36.44 -5.56 2.31
N GLY A 412 -37.43 -4.73 1.96
CA GLY A 412 -37.95 -4.57 0.61
C GLY A 412 -37.11 -3.61 -0.27
N PRO A 413 -37.44 -3.52 -1.57
CA PRO A 413 -36.62 -2.90 -2.60
C PRO A 413 -37.07 -1.47 -2.96
N GLY A 414 -36.12 -0.61 -3.31
CA GLY A 414 -36.32 0.54 -4.23
C GLY A 414 -35.42 0.30 -5.45
N ALA A 415 -35.96 0.01 -6.63
CA ALA A 415 -36.31 0.97 -7.70
C ALA A 415 -35.21 2.03 -7.96
N SER A 416 -34.79 2.37 -9.17
CA SER A 416 -34.98 1.89 -10.54
C SER A 416 -34.15 2.82 -11.43
N GLY A 417 -33.59 2.32 -12.54
CA GLY A 417 -33.35 3.17 -13.71
C GLY A 417 -31.90 3.27 -14.18
N TRP A 418 -31.50 2.37 -15.09
CA TRP A 418 -30.69 2.77 -16.24
C TRP A 418 -31.24 2.10 -17.50
N ARG A 419 -31.69 2.99 -18.39
CA ARG A 419 -32.44 2.71 -19.62
C ARG A 419 -31.44 2.40 -20.74
N ARG A 420 -31.66 1.29 -21.44
CA ARG A 420 -31.06 0.94 -22.72
C ARG A 420 -31.28 2.06 -23.74
N LEU A 421 -30.22 2.50 -24.42
CA LEU A 421 -30.30 3.18 -25.72
C LEU A 421 -29.45 2.42 -26.73
N ARG A 422 -30.10 1.52 -27.48
CA ARG A 422 -29.74 1.22 -28.87
C ARG A 422 -30.74 1.97 -29.74
N ALA A 423 -30.25 2.81 -30.65
CA ALA A 423 -30.93 3.14 -31.89
C ALA A 423 -29.84 3.43 -32.93
N GLY A 424 -29.68 2.50 -33.88
CA GLY A 424 -29.00 2.81 -35.12
C GLY A 424 -29.92 3.65 -36.00
N ARG A 425 -29.33 4.46 -36.88
CA ARG A 425 -29.84 4.62 -38.24
C ARG A 425 -28.73 4.99 -39.21
N SER A 426 -28.88 4.37 -40.35
CA SER A 426 -28.07 4.28 -41.55
C SER A 426 -28.06 5.54 -42.43
N HIS A 427 -27.06 5.55 -43.33
CA HIS A 427 -27.01 6.16 -44.66
C HIS A 427 -26.76 7.67 -44.77
N ARG A 428 -25.63 8.03 -45.39
CA ARG A 428 -25.57 8.27 -46.85
C ARG A 428 -24.13 8.39 -47.36
N SER A 429 -23.94 7.81 -48.54
CA SER A 429 -22.85 8.00 -49.50
C SER A 429 -22.81 9.43 -50.05
N SER A 430 -21.62 9.96 -50.32
CA SER A 430 -21.19 10.46 -51.65
C SER A 430 -19.91 11.29 -51.54
N SER A 431 -19.03 11.10 -52.54
CA SER A 431 -17.83 11.87 -52.91
C SER A 431 -16.51 11.38 -52.34
#